data_AF-A0A923Z386-F1
#
_entry.id   AF-A0A923Z386-F1
#
_cell.length_a   1.000
_cell.length_b   1.000
_cell.length_c   1.000
_cell.angle_alpha   90.00
_cell.angle_beta   90.00
_cell.angle_gamma   90.00
#
_symmetry.space_group_name_H-M   'P 1'
#
loop_
_entity.id
_entity.type
_entity.pdbx_description
1 polymer ?
#
loop_
_entity_poly.entity_id
_entity_poly.type
_entity_poly.pdbx_seq_one_letter_code
_entity_poly.pdbx_strand_id
1 'polypeptide(L)'
;MIDLAALVAAYHTLRPDPGTPAQRVAFGTSGHRGSALDTAFNEVHILAVTQAVCDWRTAHGVDGPLFLGRDTHALSEPAWLTAREVLAGNGVAAMIDAAGFTPTPVISHAIVTHNRGRRDHRADGIVVTPSHNPPRDGGFKYNGPDGGPADTGIT
;
A
#
# COMPACT_ATOMS: atom_id res chain seq x y z
N MET A 1 -20.46 13.10 10.50
CA MET A 1 -19.94 13.14 9.13
C MET A 1 -18.54 13.72 9.19
N ILE A 2 -17.57 13.18 8.44
CA ILE A 2 -16.18 13.66 8.45
C ILE A 2 -15.98 14.75 7.41
N ASP A 3 -15.12 15.73 7.69
CA ASP A 3 -14.60 16.66 6.71
C ASP A 3 -13.51 15.98 5.87
N LEU A 4 -13.87 15.60 4.64
CA LEU A 4 -12.97 14.92 3.71
C LEU A 4 -11.84 15.83 3.23
N ALA A 5 -12.10 17.13 3.08
CA ALA A 5 -11.08 18.07 2.62
C ALA A 5 -10.00 18.27 3.68
N ALA A 6 -10.41 18.41 4.95
CA ALA A 6 -9.47 18.47 6.07
C ALA A 6 -8.67 17.18 6.22
N LEU A 7 -9.31 16.01 6.03
CA LEU A 7 -8.65 14.71 6.10
C LEU A 7 -7.57 14.55 5.02
N VAL A 8 -7.89 14.88 3.77
CA VAL A 8 -6.92 14.81 2.65
C VAL A 8 -5.83 15.87 2.79
N ALA A 9 -6.16 17.09 3.25
CA ALA A 9 -5.16 18.10 3.54
C ALA A 9 -4.19 17.63 4.63
N ALA A 10 -4.69 16.98 5.70
CA ALA A 10 -3.85 16.45 6.77
C ALA A 10 -2.87 15.38 6.26
N TYR A 11 -3.26 14.56 5.29
CA TYR A 11 -2.37 13.55 4.69
C TYR A 11 -1.10 14.18 4.12
N HIS A 12 -1.22 15.31 3.42
CA HIS A 12 -0.09 15.99 2.78
C HIS A 12 0.62 17.00 3.68
N THR A 13 -0.05 17.58 4.68
CA THR A 13 0.50 18.70 5.47
C THR A 13 1.04 18.30 6.82
N LEU A 14 0.46 17.28 7.48
CA LEU A 14 0.98 16.78 8.75
C LEU A 14 2.15 15.81 8.52
N ARG A 15 3.07 15.77 9.48
CA ARG A 15 4.29 14.96 9.42
C ARG A 15 4.41 14.15 10.72
N PRO A 16 4.55 12.82 10.65
CA PRO A 16 4.71 11.99 11.85
C PRO A 16 6.00 12.33 12.57
N ASP A 17 5.94 12.33 13.90
CA ASP A 17 7.09 12.34 14.79
C ASP A 17 7.49 10.90 15.15
N PRO A 18 8.66 10.41 14.71
CA PRO A 18 9.16 9.09 15.09
C PRO A 18 9.37 8.92 16.60
N GLY A 19 9.49 10.01 17.37
CA GLY A 19 9.52 9.99 18.83
C GLY A 19 8.20 9.49 19.44
N THR A 20 7.08 9.66 18.74
CA THR A 20 5.73 9.32 19.19
C THR A 20 5.30 7.94 18.66
N PRO A 21 5.19 6.89 19.51
CA PRO A 21 4.91 5.53 19.04
C PRO A 21 3.63 5.37 18.21
N ALA A 22 2.59 6.15 18.54
CA ALA A 22 1.31 6.10 17.83
C ALA A 22 1.36 6.66 16.39
N GLN A 23 2.41 7.41 16.05
CA GLN A 23 2.63 8.00 14.72
C GLN A 23 3.66 7.21 13.89
N ARG A 24 4.15 6.08 14.41
CA ARG A 24 5.08 5.23 13.66
C ARG A 24 4.33 4.35 12.69
N VAL A 25 5.03 3.89 11.66
CA VAL A 25 4.58 2.75 10.86
C VAL A 25 4.44 1.54 11.79
N ALA A 26 3.24 0.98 11.83
CA ALA A 26 2.94 -0.30 12.43
C ALA A 26 2.46 -1.24 11.32
N PHE A 27 3.39 -1.99 10.72
CA PHE A 27 3.11 -2.88 9.61
C PHE A 27 2.97 -4.31 10.13
N GLY A 28 1.75 -4.84 10.14
CA GLY A 28 1.48 -6.23 10.54
C GLY A 28 0.88 -7.04 9.40
N THR A 29 0.29 -8.20 9.73
CA THR A 29 -0.41 -9.07 8.76
C THR A 29 -1.53 -8.37 7.96
N SER A 30 -2.06 -7.28 8.51
CA SER A 30 -3.08 -6.44 7.89
C SER A 30 -2.53 -5.16 7.24
N GLY A 31 -1.21 -5.07 7.07
CA GLY A 31 -0.51 -3.87 6.66
C GLY A 31 -0.47 -2.79 7.74
N HIS A 32 -0.22 -1.56 7.31
CA HIS A 32 -0.28 -0.37 8.15
C HIS A 32 -1.64 0.32 8.01
N ARG A 33 -2.20 0.77 9.14
CA ARG A 33 -3.47 1.52 9.21
C ARG A 33 -3.33 2.70 10.16
N GLY A 34 -4.14 3.72 9.91
CA GLY A 34 -4.24 4.89 10.77
C GLY A 34 -5.11 5.96 10.12
N SER A 35 -5.15 7.15 10.71
CA SER A 35 -5.82 8.30 10.12
C SER A 35 -4.82 9.44 9.98
N ALA A 36 -4.93 10.19 8.88
CA ALA A 36 -4.10 11.37 8.65
C ALA A 36 -4.29 12.43 9.75
N LEU A 37 -5.48 12.52 10.35
CA LEU A 37 -5.81 13.44 11.44
C LEU A 37 -5.08 13.11 12.75
N ASP A 38 -4.72 11.84 12.95
CA ASP A 38 -3.93 11.40 14.12
C ASP A 38 -2.43 11.39 13.80
N THR A 39 -2.05 11.86 12.61
CA THR A 39 -0.68 11.79 12.08
C THR A 39 -0.14 10.35 12.02
N ALA A 40 -1.02 9.38 11.75
CA ALA A 40 -0.70 7.95 11.73
C ALA A 40 -0.96 7.31 10.34
N PHE A 41 -1.32 8.10 9.34
CA PHE A 41 -1.46 7.67 7.94
C PHE A 41 -1.37 8.89 7.03
N ASN A 42 -0.13 9.30 6.74
CA ASN A 42 0.22 10.52 6.02
C ASN A 42 1.23 10.18 4.93
N GLU A 43 1.48 11.11 4.01
CA GLU A 43 2.37 10.93 2.85
C GLU A 43 3.71 10.27 3.19
N VAL A 44 4.36 10.70 4.29
CA VAL A 44 5.64 10.14 4.74
C VAL A 44 5.57 8.64 5.06
N HIS A 45 4.45 8.16 5.60
CA HIS A 45 4.27 6.74 5.88
C HIS A 45 4.24 5.94 4.58
N ILE A 46 3.51 6.43 3.58
CA ILE A 46 3.33 5.73 2.30
C ILE A 46 4.61 5.77 1.48
N LEU A 47 5.32 6.89 1.49
CA LEU A 47 6.67 7.00 0.92
C LEU A 47 7.60 5.95 1.53
N ALA A 48 7.71 5.91 2.86
CA ALA A 48 8.61 5.00 3.56
C ALA A 48 8.25 3.53 3.34
N VAL A 49 6.98 3.17 3.48
CA VAL A 49 6.50 1.78 3.31
C VAL A 49 6.65 1.31 1.85
N THR A 50 6.32 2.15 0.87
CA THR A 50 6.47 1.76 -0.55
C THR A 50 7.94 1.60 -0.92
N GLN A 51 8.83 2.46 -0.41
CA GLN A 51 10.26 2.30 -0.62
C GLN A 51 10.78 1.01 0.01
N ALA A 52 10.36 0.70 1.24
CA ALA A 52 10.72 -0.55 1.90
C ALA A 52 10.25 -1.78 1.11
N VAL A 53 9.07 -1.72 0.49
CA VAL A 53 8.60 -2.78 -0.44
C VAL A 53 9.53 -2.89 -1.65
N CYS A 54 9.94 -1.78 -2.27
CA CYS A 54 10.87 -1.80 -3.40
C CYS A 54 12.23 -2.42 -3.01
N ASP A 55 12.79 -2.01 -1.88
CA ASP A 55 14.06 -2.53 -1.37
C ASP A 55 13.96 -4.04 -1.07
N TRP A 56 12.85 -4.47 -0.45
CA TRP A 56 12.58 -5.88 -0.18
C TRP A 56 12.48 -6.70 -1.47
N ARG A 57 11.77 -6.19 -2.48
CA ARG A 57 11.65 -6.85 -3.80
C ARG A 57 13.02 -7.06 -4.44
N THR A 58 13.87 -6.04 -4.42
CA THR A 58 15.25 -6.14 -4.93
C THR A 58 16.06 -7.17 -4.16
N ALA A 59 16.01 -7.15 -2.82
CA ALA A 59 16.74 -8.09 -1.98
C ALA A 59 16.30 -9.56 -2.18
N HIS A 60 15.06 -9.80 -2.61
CA HIS A 60 14.48 -11.14 -2.79
C HIS A 60 14.33 -11.55 -4.26
N GLY A 61 14.88 -10.77 -5.20
CA GLY A 61 14.82 -11.08 -6.64
C GLY A 61 13.39 -11.08 -7.20
N VAL A 62 12.49 -10.27 -6.66
CA VAL A 62 11.14 -10.07 -7.20
C VAL A 62 11.17 -8.93 -8.20
N ASP A 63 11.33 -9.27 -9.47
CA ASP A 63 11.56 -8.32 -10.57
C ASP A 63 10.42 -8.27 -11.60
N GLY A 64 9.29 -8.94 -11.32
CA GLY A 64 8.08 -8.86 -12.13
C GLY A 64 7.28 -7.56 -11.90
N PRO A 65 6.07 -7.46 -12.47
CA PRO A 65 5.19 -6.32 -12.24
C PRO A 65 4.59 -6.33 -10.81
N LEU A 66 4.15 -5.16 -10.33
CA LEU A 66 3.43 -5.04 -9.06
C LEU A 66 1.98 -4.63 -9.33
N PHE A 67 1.01 -5.44 -8.90
CA PHE A 67 -0.41 -5.10 -8.98
C PHE A 67 -0.79 -4.12 -7.87
N LEU A 68 -1.25 -2.93 -8.25
CA LEU A 68 -1.56 -1.85 -7.31
C LEU A 68 -3.06 -1.52 -7.35
N GLY A 69 -3.77 -1.89 -6.28
CA GLY A 69 -5.20 -1.66 -6.13
C GLY A 69 -5.53 -0.72 -4.97
N ARG A 70 -6.71 -0.11 -5.02
CA ARG A 70 -7.25 0.73 -3.94
C ARG A 70 -8.76 0.54 -3.77
N ASP A 71 -9.24 0.83 -2.57
CA ASP A 71 -10.67 0.93 -2.28
C ASP A 71 -11.20 2.37 -2.38
N THR A 72 -12.41 2.59 -1.86
CA THR A 72 -13.16 3.83 -1.92
C THR A 72 -12.94 4.77 -0.73
N HIS A 73 -12.02 4.47 0.21
CA HIS A 73 -11.72 5.40 1.31
C HIS A 73 -11.04 6.66 0.79
N ALA A 74 -11.31 7.79 1.45
CA ALA A 74 -10.78 9.09 1.02
C ALA A 74 -9.25 9.16 1.05
N LEU A 75 -8.62 8.49 2.02
CA LEU A 75 -7.16 8.40 2.11
C LEU A 75 -6.55 7.40 1.13
N SER A 76 -7.36 6.56 0.46
CA SER A 76 -6.85 5.57 -0.48
C SER A 76 -6.39 6.18 -1.80
N GLU A 77 -7.02 7.24 -2.29
CA GLU A 77 -6.57 7.98 -3.48
C GLU A 77 -5.17 8.60 -3.30
N PRO A 78 -4.91 9.46 -2.29
CA PRO A 78 -3.60 10.08 -2.15
C PRO A 78 -2.51 9.04 -1.81
N ALA A 79 -2.79 8.01 -1.00
CA ALA A 79 -1.84 6.93 -0.74
C ALA A 79 -1.52 6.10 -1.99
N TRP A 80 -2.52 5.83 -2.83
CA TRP A 80 -2.30 5.13 -4.10
C TRP A 80 -1.42 5.95 -5.06
N LEU A 81 -1.64 7.26 -5.16
CA LEU A 81 -0.79 8.16 -5.96
C LEU A 81 0.65 8.20 -5.44
N THR A 82 0.84 8.39 -4.13
CA THR A 82 2.18 8.39 -3.51
C THR A 82 2.92 7.07 -3.76
N ALA A 83 2.25 5.92 -3.60
CA ALA A 83 2.86 4.63 -3.88
C ALA A 83 3.25 4.50 -5.36
N ARG A 84 2.38 4.93 -6.28
CA ARG A 84 2.67 4.92 -7.72
C ARG A 84 3.92 5.73 -8.08
N GLU A 85 4.11 6.90 -7.45
CA GLU A 85 5.29 7.74 -7.67
C GLU A 85 6.58 7.06 -7.21
N VAL A 86 6.58 6.44 -6.03
CA VAL A 86 7.73 5.70 -5.52
C VAL A 86 8.04 4.49 -6.39
N LEU A 87 7.03 3.72 -6.80
CA LEU A 87 7.20 2.57 -7.69
C LEU A 87 7.81 2.99 -9.03
N ALA A 88 7.30 4.06 -9.64
CA ALA A 88 7.83 4.60 -10.88
C ALA A 88 9.29 5.10 -10.71
N GLY A 89 9.60 5.77 -9.60
CA GLY A 89 10.96 6.21 -9.27
C GLY A 89 11.96 5.06 -9.10
N ASN A 90 11.49 3.89 -8.64
CA ASN A 90 12.29 2.66 -8.52
C ASN A 90 12.25 1.77 -9.78
N GLY A 91 11.63 2.22 -10.88
CA GLY A 91 11.53 1.44 -12.12
C GLY A 91 10.62 0.22 -12.03
N VAL A 92 9.72 0.15 -11.05
CA VAL A 92 8.78 -0.95 -10.87
C VAL A 92 7.54 -0.73 -11.74
N ALA A 93 7.24 -1.68 -12.62
CA ALA A 93 6.05 -1.65 -13.46
C ALA A 93 4.77 -1.90 -12.63
N ALA A 94 4.03 -0.83 -12.31
CA ALA A 94 2.76 -0.91 -11.60
C ALA A 94 1.59 -1.25 -12.54
N MET A 95 0.86 -2.33 -12.25
CA MET A 95 -0.33 -2.75 -12.97
C MET A 95 -1.59 -2.25 -12.24
N ILE A 96 -2.38 -1.43 -12.92
CA ILE A 96 -3.50 -0.69 -12.35
C ILE A 96 -4.77 -1.03 -13.13
N ASP A 97 -5.89 -1.18 -12.44
CA ASP A 97 -7.21 -1.38 -13.06
C ASP A 97 -7.69 -0.10 -13.79
N ALA A 98 -8.09 -0.25 -15.06
CA ALA A 98 -8.64 0.84 -15.85
C ALA A 98 -9.99 1.36 -15.31
N ALA A 99 -10.73 0.55 -14.56
CA ALA A 99 -11.99 0.93 -13.92
C ALA A 99 -11.82 1.69 -12.59
N GLY A 100 -10.60 1.77 -12.05
CA GLY A 100 -10.26 2.62 -10.89
C GLY A 100 -10.14 1.90 -9.55
N PHE A 101 -11.24 1.32 -9.02
CA PHE A 101 -11.23 0.63 -7.72
C PHE A 101 -11.04 -0.88 -7.89
N THR A 102 -10.25 -1.49 -7.00
CA THR A 102 -9.89 -2.91 -7.12
C THR A 102 -10.11 -3.64 -5.79
N PRO A 103 -11.05 -4.59 -5.71
CA PRO A 103 -11.23 -5.40 -4.52
C PRO A 103 -9.97 -6.19 -4.16
N THR A 104 -9.65 -6.32 -2.87
CA THR A 104 -8.53 -7.13 -2.37
C THR A 104 -8.39 -8.51 -3.04
N PRO A 105 -9.46 -9.34 -3.19
CA PRO A 105 -9.30 -10.65 -3.82
C PRO A 105 -8.93 -10.60 -5.30
N VAL A 106 -9.20 -9.48 -6.00
CA VAL A 106 -8.83 -9.31 -7.41
C VAL A 106 -7.31 -9.13 -7.53
N ILE A 107 -6.67 -8.43 -6.59
CA ILE A 107 -5.20 -8.31 -6.55
C ILE A 107 -4.56 -9.67 -6.29
N SER A 108 -5.02 -10.40 -5.26
CA SER A 108 -4.53 -11.77 -4.98
C SER A 108 -4.72 -12.69 -6.18
N HIS A 109 -5.89 -12.66 -6.81
CA HIS A 109 -6.17 -13.45 -8.01
C HIS A 109 -5.22 -13.09 -9.15
N ALA A 110 -5.00 -11.80 -9.43
CA ALA A 110 -4.10 -11.34 -10.48
C ALA A 110 -2.65 -11.82 -10.25
N ILE A 111 -2.15 -11.74 -9.01
CA ILE A 111 -0.82 -12.24 -8.63
C ILE A 111 -0.73 -13.74 -8.89
N VAL A 112 -1.65 -14.54 -8.35
CA VAL A 112 -1.63 -16.01 -8.48
C VAL A 112 -1.78 -16.44 -9.95
N THR A 113 -2.61 -15.74 -10.72
CA THR A 113 -2.77 -15.99 -12.16
C THR A 113 -1.50 -15.66 -12.92
N HIS A 114 -0.88 -14.50 -12.68
CA HIS A 114 0.38 -14.11 -13.34
C HIS A 114 1.50 -15.10 -13.02
N ASN A 115 1.63 -15.50 -11.75
CA ASN A 115 2.72 -16.34 -11.27
C ASN A 115 2.56 -17.83 -11.56
N ARG A 116 1.40 -18.27 -12.05
CA ARG A 116 1.13 -19.69 -12.31
C ARG A 116 2.16 -20.29 -13.27
N GLY A 117 2.95 -21.23 -12.76
CA GLY A 117 3.98 -21.92 -13.53
C GLY A 117 5.26 -21.10 -13.80
N ARG A 118 5.34 -19.86 -13.29
CA ARG A 118 6.53 -19.01 -13.42
C ARG A 118 7.52 -19.25 -12.27
N ARG A 119 8.80 -19.20 -12.60
CA ARG A 119 9.91 -19.21 -11.62
C ARG A 119 10.58 -17.85 -11.51
N ASP A 120 10.66 -17.13 -12.64
CA ASP A 120 11.26 -15.81 -12.76
C ASP A 120 10.19 -14.75 -13.09
N HIS A 121 10.49 -13.47 -12.86
CA HIS A 121 9.59 -12.34 -13.14
C HIS A 121 8.21 -12.48 -12.49
N ARG A 122 8.22 -12.98 -11.25
CA ARG A 122 7.01 -13.13 -10.45
C ARG A 122 6.48 -11.77 -10.03
N ALA A 123 5.17 -11.62 -10.11
CA ALA A 123 4.44 -10.46 -9.65
C ALA A 123 4.15 -10.53 -8.16
N ASP A 124 3.87 -9.38 -7.58
CA ASP A 124 3.40 -9.16 -6.22
C ASP A 124 2.36 -8.04 -6.23
N GLY A 125 1.92 -7.52 -5.08
CA GLY A 125 0.93 -6.45 -5.08
C GLY A 125 0.80 -5.63 -3.81
N ILE A 126 0.20 -4.46 -3.98
CA ILE A 126 -0.16 -3.55 -2.89
C ILE A 126 -1.67 -3.31 -2.95
N VAL A 127 -2.31 -3.32 -1.79
CA VAL A 127 -3.73 -3.01 -1.64
C VAL A 127 -3.90 -1.85 -0.67
N VAL A 128 -4.39 -0.72 -1.19
CA VAL A 128 -4.68 0.48 -0.39
C VAL A 128 -6.11 0.42 0.11
N THR A 129 -6.28 -0.10 1.34
CA THR A 129 -7.58 -0.25 1.99
C THR A 129 -7.43 -0.47 3.50
N PRO A 130 -8.21 0.24 4.34
CA PRO A 130 -8.38 -0.11 5.74
C PRO A 130 -9.53 -1.11 5.96
N SER A 131 -10.06 -1.73 4.89
CA SER A 131 -11.19 -2.66 4.91
C SER A 131 -12.49 -2.01 5.37
N HIS A 132 -13.00 -2.37 6.54
CA HIS A 132 -14.28 -1.92 7.09
C HIS A 132 -14.11 -0.86 8.19
N ASN A 133 -12.89 -0.34 8.36
CA ASN A 133 -12.60 0.72 9.30
C ASN A 133 -13.43 1.98 9.00
N PRO A 134 -13.56 2.90 9.97
CA PRO A 134 -14.31 4.14 9.77
C PRO A 134 -13.80 4.98 8.58
N PRO A 135 -14.64 5.83 7.96
CA PRO A 135 -14.28 6.62 6.77
C PRO A 135 -13.07 7.56 6.90
N ARG A 136 -12.60 7.80 8.13
CA ARG A 136 -11.43 8.64 8.44
C ARG A 136 -10.10 7.91 8.28
N ASP A 137 -10.15 6.58 8.21
CA ASP A 137 -8.96 5.75 8.22
C ASP A 137 -8.45 5.49 6.80
N GLY A 138 -7.14 5.26 6.71
CA GLY A 138 -6.45 4.73 5.57
C GLY A 138 -5.76 3.42 5.94
N GLY A 139 -5.47 2.61 4.93
CA GLY A 139 -4.77 1.34 5.11
C GLY A 139 -3.91 1.01 3.91
N PHE A 140 -2.78 0.35 4.15
CA PHE A 140 -1.79 0.03 3.14
C PHE A 140 -1.21 -1.36 3.39
N LYS A 141 -1.44 -2.29 2.46
CA LYS A 141 -1.07 -3.70 2.59
C LYS A 141 -0.15 -4.13 1.46
N TYR A 142 0.71 -5.10 1.75
CA TYR A 142 1.54 -5.77 0.75
C TYR A 142 1.16 -7.25 0.68
N ASN A 143 1.08 -7.77 -0.54
CA ASN A 143 0.87 -9.17 -0.86
C ASN A 143 2.08 -9.68 -1.63
N GLY A 144 2.72 -10.73 -1.13
CA GLY A 144 3.91 -11.31 -1.75
C GLY A 144 3.59 -12.10 -3.02
N PRO A 145 4.60 -12.72 -3.65
CA PRO A 145 4.41 -13.51 -4.88
C PRO A 145 3.52 -14.76 -4.76
N ASP A 146 3.20 -15.19 -3.54
CA ASP A 146 2.20 -16.24 -3.30
C ASP A 146 0.75 -15.72 -3.40
N GLY A 147 0.56 -14.41 -3.51
CA GLY A 147 -0.73 -13.72 -3.58
C GLY A 147 -1.42 -13.54 -2.23
N GLY A 148 -0.81 -14.04 -1.15
CA GLY A 148 -1.30 -13.90 0.22
C GLY A 148 -0.86 -12.58 0.88
N PRO A 149 -1.47 -12.20 2.01
CA PRO A 149 -0.95 -11.10 2.81
C PRO A 149 0.48 -11.42 3.27
N ALA A 150 1.33 -10.40 3.30
CA ALA A 150 2.70 -10.53 3.78
C ALA A 150 2.76 -11.14 5.19
N ASP A 151 3.58 -12.17 5.34
CA ASP A 151 3.87 -12.81 6.64
C ASP A 151 4.95 -12.03 7.40
N THR A 152 5.16 -12.39 8.67
CA THR A 152 6.14 -11.81 9.61
C THR A 152 7.59 -11.77 9.10
N GLY A 153 7.97 -12.62 8.14
CA GLY A 153 9.27 -12.54 7.48
C GLY A 153 9.43 -11.39 6.48
N ILE A 154 8.32 -10.71 6.15
CA ILE A 154 8.23 -9.60 5.19
C ILE A 154 7.80 -8.31 5.89
N THR A 155 6.92 -8.40 6.89
CA THR A 155 6.33 -7.26 7.62
C THR A 155 7.17 -6.75 8.77
#